data_AF-A0A9D4LWH8-F1
#
_entry.id   AF-A0A9D4LWH8-F1
#
_cell.length_a   1.000
_cell.length_b   1.000
_cell.length_c   1.000
_cell.angle_alpha   90.00
_cell.angle_beta   90.00
_cell.angle_gamma   90.00
#
_symmetry.space_group_name_H-M   'P 1'
#
loop_
_entity.id
_entity.type
_entity.pdbx_description
1 polymer ?
#
loop_
_entity_poly.entity_id
_entity_poly.type
_entity_poly.pdbx_seq_one_letter_code
_entity_poly.pdbx_strand_id
1 'polypeptide(L)'
;MFVINKVICLEDGVNANNFPREITVLRSYSLMSYAGHCRLLLERRGTMIHPYVDGALCDDGYGRALLSSDMFVHNFSKYHKYKDALHVVRHDRAGPSIPATAIGVYHLDAVPALRYYCPNILSKWAARPRHWPPPEVVQHVVSLGAFLTPVGFKGSEYQHVEWRVCFNAGEIEIVNNLNKTQINLYVLLKMVKNDVLNPRKKEVSSYTLKNIILWIAENNPQSLFHERSLLYWFLEGLNALRVALVTRELPYYMIPDRNLMAASGLEEEQQRTWISTITEMINEGPRVILRLPKIRQGIVAHPDKLFRLYCGTKIELEMLILKRVKREGCCTDENFVVDESDVTLLAIERRIQTIMKAVHIMMALEGSRDINIQDVFHRLMM
;
A
#
# COMPACT_ATOMS: atom_id res chain seq x y z
N MET A 1 -2.69 -2.95 -14.35
CA MET A 1 -4.14 -3.21 -14.20
C MET A 1 -4.75 -3.19 -15.59
N PHE A 2 -5.54 -4.19 -15.94
CA PHE A 2 -6.22 -4.26 -17.24
C PHE A 2 -7.63 -3.70 -17.09
N VAL A 3 -7.83 -2.45 -17.52
CA VAL A 3 -9.11 -1.75 -17.42
C VAL A 3 -9.95 -2.04 -18.66
N ILE A 4 -11.16 -2.57 -18.46
CA ILE A 4 -12.07 -2.89 -19.55
C ILE A 4 -12.79 -1.62 -20.01
N ASN A 5 -12.62 -1.29 -21.29
CA ASN A 5 -13.32 -0.19 -21.93
C ASN A 5 -14.75 -0.61 -22.32
N LYS A 6 -15.67 0.35 -22.43
CA LYS A 6 -17.12 0.14 -22.76
C LYS A 6 -17.96 -0.54 -21.67
N VAL A 7 -17.42 -0.69 -20.47
CA VAL A 7 -18.17 -1.06 -19.27
C VAL A 7 -17.90 -0.02 -18.20
N ILE A 8 -18.95 0.45 -17.53
CA ILE A 8 -18.82 1.29 -16.34
C ILE A 8 -19.68 0.73 -15.22
N CYS A 9 -19.10 0.70 -14.02
CA CYS A 9 -19.80 0.37 -12.80
C CYS A 9 -20.18 1.67 -12.10
N LEU A 10 -21.42 1.79 -11.65
CA LEU A 10 -21.94 2.96 -10.96
C LEU A 10 -22.29 2.61 -9.53
N GLU A 11 -21.92 3.51 -8.62
CA GLU A 11 -22.40 3.45 -7.24
C GLU A 11 -23.92 3.56 -7.20
N ASP A 12 -24.53 2.96 -6.18
CA ASP A 12 -25.98 3.04 -6.01
C ASP A 12 -26.46 4.50 -5.88
N GLY A 13 -27.64 4.79 -6.41
CA GLY A 13 -28.19 6.15 -6.52
C GLY A 13 -27.58 7.04 -7.63
N VAL A 14 -26.49 6.65 -8.30
CA VAL A 14 -25.96 7.41 -9.45
C VAL A 14 -26.86 7.21 -10.68
N ASN A 15 -27.15 8.30 -11.39
CA ASN A 15 -27.96 8.29 -12.61
C ASN A 15 -27.17 7.75 -13.82
N ALA A 16 -27.61 6.62 -14.38
CA ALA A 16 -26.99 5.98 -15.54
C ALA A 16 -27.21 6.73 -16.87
N ASN A 17 -28.13 7.68 -16.93
CA ASN A 17 -28.43 8.44 -18.16
C ASN A 17 -27.31 9.42 -18.55
N ASN A 18 -26.40 9.73 -17.62
CA ASN A 18 -25.23 10.58 -17.87
C ASN A 18 -24.16 9.90 -18.73
N PHE A 19 -24.30 8.61 -19.01
CA PHE A 19 -23.33 7.83 -19.78
C PHE A 19 -23.89 7.43 -21.15
N PRO A 20 -23.05 7.43 -22.22
CA PRO A 20 -23.46 7.02 -23.57
C PRO A 20 -24.19 5.67 -23.60
N ARG A 21 -25.17 5.55 -24.52
CA ARG A 21 -25.99 4.33 -24.67
C ARG A 21 -25.19 3.10 -25.13
N GLU A 22 -24.07 3.33 -25.81
CA GLU A 22 -23.15 2.28 -26.26
C GLU A 22 -22.39 1.60 -25.12
N ILE A 23 -22.29 2.24 -23.95
CA ILE A 23 -21.59 1.72 -22.78
C ILE A 23 -22.52 0.82 -21.98
N THR A 24 -22.01 -0.36 -21.60
CA THR A 24 -22.67 -1.25 -20.65
C THR A 24 -22.55 -0.67 -19.24
N VAL A 25 -23.69 -0.56 -18.55
CA VAL A 25 -23.79 -0.03 -17.19
C VAL A 25 -24.12 -1.16 -16.22
N LEU A 26 -23.26 -1.32 -15.23
CA LEU A 26 -23.46 -2.19 -14.08
C LEU A 26 -23.69 -1.34 -12.84
N ARG A 27 -24.69 -1.66 -12.03
CA ARG A 27 -24.98 -0.99 -10.77
C ARG A 27 -24.40 -1.77 -9.61
N SER A 28 -23.64 -1.11 -8.76
CA SER A 28 -23.19 -1.69 -7.51
C SER A 28 -24.38 -1.89 -6.58
N TYR A 29 -24.46 -3.07 -5.98
CA TYR A 29 -25.44 -3.41 -4.99
C TYR A 29 -24.71 -3.96 -3.77
N SER A 30 -24.80 -3.24 -2.65
CA SER A 30 -24.01 -3.52 -1.43
C SER A 30 -24.84 -4.12 -0.30
N LEU A 31 -26.15 -4.33 -0.48
CA LEU A 31 -26.96 -4.99 0.54
C LEU A 31 -26.39 -6.40 0.78
N MET A 32 -26.15 -6.74 2.05
CA MET A 32 -25.52 -8.00 2.48
C MET A 32 -24.08 -8.23 1.96
N SER A 33 -23.42 -7.20 1.42
CA SER A 33 -22.00 -7.28 1.05
C SER A 33 -21.12 -6.75 2.18
N TYR A 34 -19.94 -7.36 2.33
CA TYR A 34 -18.92 -6.87 3.26
C TYR A 34 -18.39 -5.51 2.81
N ALA A 35 -18.02 -4.65 3.77
CA ALA A 35 -17.52 -3.32 3.48
C ALA A 35 -16.36 -3.32 2.45
N GLY A 36 -16.45 -2.42 1.47
CA GLY A 36 -15.54 -2.33 0.33
C GLY A 36 -15.64 -3.48 -0.69
N HIS A 37 -16.69 -4.30 -0.59
CA HIS A 37 -17.12 -5.25 -1.61
C HIS A 37 -18.55 -4.92 -2.04
N CYS A 38 -18.90 -5.27 -3.27
CA CYS A 38 -20.25 -5.12 -3.81
C CYS A 38 -20.55 -6.22 -4.83
N ARG A 39 -21.82 -6.44 -5.10
CA ARG A 39 -22.28 -7.20 -6.28
C ARG A 39 -22.62 -6.24 -7.40
N LEU A 40 -22.63 -6.73 -8.64
CA LEU A 40 -22.84 -5.90 -9.83
C LEU A 40 -24.05 -6.39 -10.61
N LEU A 41 -25.11 -5.59 -10.64
CA LEU A 41 -26.32 -5.87 -11.42
C LEU A 41 -26.24 -5.20 -12.79
N LEU A 42 -26.65 -5.90 -13.84
CA LEU A 42 -26.80 -5.32 -15.16
C LEU A 42 -28.02 -4.40 -15.19
N GLU A 43 -27.77 -3.10 -15.30
CA GLU A 43 -28.83 -2.09 -15.44
C GLU A 43 -29.10 -1.78 -16.90
N ARG A 44 -28.04 -1.64 -17.70
CA ARG A 44 -28.18 -1.35 -19.13
C ARG A 44 -27.09 -2.07 -19.91
N ARG A 45 -27.52 -2.87 -20.89
CA ARG A 45 -26.62 -3.51 -21.85
C ARG A 45 -26.26 -2.52 -22.95
N GLY A 46 -24.97 -2.29 -23.17
CA GLY A 46 -24.48 -1.46 -24.28
C GLY A 46 -24.57 -2.18 -25.62
N THR A 47 -24.36 -1.45 -26.72
CA THR A 47 -24.36 -2.00 -28.09
C THR A 47 -23.19 -2.94 -28.35
N MET A 48 -22.06 -2.72 -27.65
CA MET A 48 -20.90 -3.60 -27.69
C MET A 48 -20.50 -3.98 -26.27
N ILE A 49 -20.61 -5.26 -25.94
CA ILE A 49 -20.14 -5.84 -24.68
C ILE A 49 -19.06 -6.89 -24.98
N HIS A 50 -18.00 -6.90 -24.18
CA HIS A 50 -16.93 -7.86 -24.38
C HIS A 50 -17.41 -9.28 -24.01
N PRO A 51 -17.11 -10.34 -24.80
CA PRO A 51 -17.61 -11.70 -24.54
C PRO A 51 -17.33 -12.24 -23.13
N TYR A 52 -16.20 -11.87 -22.52
CA TYR A 52 -15.88 -12.28 -21.15
C TYR A 52 -16.68 -11.57 -20.06
N VAL A 53 -17.30 -10.42 -20.37
CA VAL A 53 -18.26 -9.74 -19.47
C VAL A 53 -19.63 -10.34 -19.69
N ASP A 54 -20.07 -10.46 -20.95
CA ASP A 54 -21.39 -10.98 -21.29
C ASP A 54 -21.58 -12.44 -20.84
N GLY A 55 -20.61 -13.30 -21.14
CA GLY A 55 -20.63 -14.70 -20.71
C GLY A 55 -20.37 -14.91 -19.22
N ALA A 56 -20.24 -13.84 -18.43
CA ALA A 56 -20.13 -13.89 -16.97
C ALA A 56 -21.38 -13.37 -16.25
N LEU A 57 -22.41 -12.99 -17.00
CA LEU A 57 -23.72 -12.66 -16.44
C LEU A 57 -24.46 -13.95 -16.05
N CYS A 58 -24.96 -14.00 -14.82
CA CYS A 58 -25.79 -15.06 -14.28
C CYS A 58 -27.08 -14.49 -13.67
N ASP A 59 -28.10 -15.32 -13.49
CA ASP A 59 -29.33 -14.92 -12.80
C ASP A 59 -29.09 -14.84 -11.28
N ASP A 60 -29.64 -13.82 -10.62
CA ASP A 60 -29.53 -13.64 -9.17
C ASP A 60 -30.58 -14.40 -8.34
N GLY A 61 -31.39 -15.24 -8.99
CA GLY A 61 -32.53 -15.95 -8.41
C GLY A 61 -33.83 -15.14 -8.38
N TYR A 62 -33.77 -13.86 -8.74
CA TYR A 62 -34.91 -12.94 -8.79
C TYR A 62 -35.16 -12.40 -10.20
N GLY A 63 -34.57 -13.02 -11.23
CA GLY A 63 -34.73 -12.62 -12.63
C GLY A 63 -33.89 -11.41 -13.03
N ARG A 64 -32.91 -10.98 -12.20
CA ARG A 64 -31.96 -9.92 -12.56
C ARG A 64 -30.63 -10.53 -12.96
N ALA A 65 -29.98 -9.93 -13.94
CA ALA A 65 -28.65 -10.36 -14.37
C ALA A 65 -27.58 -9.75 -13.46
N LEU A 66 -26.72 -10.61 -12.91
CA LEU A 66 -25.63 -10.28 -12.00
C LEU A 66 -24.30 -10.72 -12.62
N LEU A 67 -23.26 -9.91 -12.46
CA LEU A 67 -21.94 -10.23 -13.02
C LEU A 67 -21.11 -11.06 -12.04
N SER A 68 -20.94 -12.35 -12.33
CA SER A 68 -20.09 -13.23 -11.53
C SER A 68 -18.61 -12.86 -11.68
N SER A 69 -17.93 -12.61 -10.56
CA SER A 69 -16.49 -12.39 -10.54
C SER A 69 -15.72 -13.62 -11.00
N ASP A 70 -16.14 -14.82 -10.59
CA ASP A 70 -15.44 -16.07 -10.91
C ASP A 70 -15.57 -16.42 -12.40
N MET A 71 -16.79 -16.33 -12.95
CA MET A 71 -17.02 -16.54 -14.39
C MET A 71 -16.27 -15.49 -15.20
N PHE A 72 -16.30 -14.24 -14.76
CA PHE A 72 -15.58 -13.16 -15.42
C PHE A 72 -14.08 -13.44 -15.49
N VAL A 73 -13.45 -13.82 -14.38
CA VAL A 73 -12.01 -14.11 -14.38
C VAL A 73 -11.70 -15.34 -15.22
N HIS A 74 -12.55 -16.38 -15.16
CA HIS A 74 -12.42 -17.56 -16.01
C HIS A 74 -12.43 -17.18 -17.49
N ASN A 75 -13.42 -16.41 -17.91
CA ASN A 75 -13.60 -15.99 -19.30
C ASN A 75 -12.50 -15.03 -19.76
N PHE A 76 -12.10 -14.08 -18.91
CA PHE A 76 -10.98 -13.17 -19.18
C PHE A 76 -9.68 -13.95 -19.39
N SER A 77 -9.39 -14.90 -18.50
CA SER A 77 -8.20 -15.77 -18.61
C SER A 77 -8.22 -16.58 -19.92
N LYS A 78 -9.38 -17.13 -20.27
CA LYS A 78 -9.56 -17.90 -21.52
C LYS A 78 -9.31 -17.01 -22.74
N TYR A 79 -9.93 -15.83 -22.79
CA TYR A 79 -9.81 -14.91 -23.91
C TYR A 79 -8.36 -14.48 -24.19
N HIS A 80 -7.64 -14.06 -23.14
CA HIS A 80 -6.26 -13.56 -23.29
C HIS A 80 -5.23 -14.67 -23.52
N LYS A 81 -5.49 -15.91 -23.07
CA LYS A 81 -4.64 -17.07 -23.41
C LYS A 81 -4.60 -17.33 -24.91
N TYR A 82 -5.72 -17.18 -25.61
CA TYR A 82 -5.81 -17.44 -27.05
C TYR A 82 -5.36 -16.25 -27.91
N LYS A 83 -5.56 -15.01 -27.43
CA LYS A 83 -5.37 -13.81 -28.26
C LYS A 83 -3.99 -13.18 -28.15
N ASP A 84 -3.37 -13.21 -26.97
CA ASP A 84 -2.16 -12.40 -26.70
C ASP A 84 -0.90 -13.25 -26.46
N ALA A 85 -0.94 -14.55 -26.77
CA ALA A 85 0.14 -15.52 -26.49
C ALA A 85 0.65 -15.48 -25.04
N LEU A 86 -0.18 -15.02 -24.11
CA LEU A 86 0.15 -14.91 -22.69
C LEU A 86 -0.07 -16.28 -22.04
N HIS A 87 1.00 -16.89 -21.52
CA HIS A 87 0.89 -18.14 -20.77
C HIS A 87 0.31 -17.84 -19.38
N VAL A 88 -1.02 -17.83 -19.30
CA VAL A 88 -1.74 -17.73 -18.02
C VAL A 88 -1.57 -19.03 -17.25
N VAL A 89 -0.79 -19.00 -16.16
CA VAL A 89 -0.58 -20.16 -15.30
C VAL A 89 -1.66 -20.16 -14.23
N ARG A 90 -2.46 -21.24 -14.14
CA ARG A 90 -3.41 -21.41 -13.04
C ARG A 90 -2.67 -21.98 -11.84
N HIS A 91 -2.32 -21.13 -10.88
CA HIS A 91 -2.00 -21.55 -9.51
C HIS A 91 -3.17 -21.25 -8.58
N ASP A 92 -3.20 -21.92 -7.42
CA ASP A 92 -4.16 -21.64 -6.35
C ASP A 92 -4.19 -20.14 -6.03
N ARG A 93 -5.31 -19.49 -6.38
CA ARG A 93 -5.42 -18.03 -6.35
C ARG A 93 -5.67 -17.54 -4.94
N ALA A 94 -4.70 -16.81 -4.38
CA ALA A 94 -4.82 -16.12 -3.10
C ALA A 94 -5.02 -14.60 -3.23
N GLY A 95 -5.50 -14.09 -4.37
CA GLY A 95 -5.64 -12.65 -4.64
C GLY A 95 -6.25 -12.26 -6.00
N PRO A 96 -6.34 -10.95 -6.31
CA PRO A 96 -6.99 -10.42 -7.53
C PRO A 96 -6.17 -10.60 -8.82
N SER A 97 -4.91 -11.00 -8.70
CA SER A 97 -4.04 -11.14 -9.88
C SER A 97 -4.24 -12.48 -10.56
N ILE A 98 -4.20 -12.43 -11.87
CA ILE A 98 -4.01 -13.58 -12.73
C ILE A 98 -2.51 -13.63 -13.02
N PRO A 99 -1.76 -14.59 -12.45
CA PRO A 99 -0.36 -14.75 -12.79
C PRO A 99 -0.26 -15.13 -14.28
N ALA A 100 0.53 -14.35 -15.00
CA ALA A 100 0.72 -14.46 -16.43
C ALA A 100 2.23 -14.48 -16.73
N THR A 101 2.65 -15.38 -17.61
CA THR A 101 4.01 -15.39 -18.13
C THR A 101 4.01 -14.80 -19.53
N ALA A 102 4.70 -13.68 -19.72
CA ALA A 102 4.97 -13.11 -21.03
C ALA A 102 6.34 -13.61 -21.53
N ILE A 103 6.38 -14.20 -22.74
CA ILE A 103 7.61 -14.55 -23.46
C ILE A 103 8.60 -15.39 -22.61
N GLY A 104 8.10 -16.33 -21.81
CA GLY A 104 8.91 -17.30 -21.05
C GLY A 104 9.83 -16.76 -19.93
N VAL A 105 9.98 -15.44 -19.76
CA VAL A 105 10.98 -14.84 -18.86
C VAL A 105 10.37 -13.90 -17.81
N TYR A 106 9.18 -13.31 -18.05
CA TYR A 106 8.58 -12.33 -17.13
C TYR A 106 7.29 -12.84 -16.49
N HIS A 107 7.28 -12.87 -15.15
CA HIS A 107 6.05 -13.05 -14.37
C HIS A 107 5.34 -11.72 -14.18
N LEU A 108 4.13 -11.60 -14.75
CA LEU A 108 3.26 -10.45 -14.64
C LEU A 108 2.02 -10.80 -13.80
N ASP A 109 1.69 -9.95 -12.84
CA ASP A 109 0.42 -10.00 -12.13
C ASP A 109 -0.63 -9.17 -12.89
N ALA A 110 -1.35 -9.83 -13.81
CA ALA A 110 -2.44 -9.19 -14.53
C ALA A 110 -3.69 -9.11 -13.65
N VAL A 111 -4.00 -7.92 -13.14
CA VAL A 111 -5.26 -7.68 -12.40
C VAL A 111 -6.29 -7.08 -13.34
N PRO A 112 -7.31 -7.83 -13.79
CA PRO A 112 -8.43 -7.24 -14.53
C PRO A 112 -9.28 -6.39 -13.59
N ALA A 113 -9.77 -5.27 -14.11
CA ALA A 113 -10.60 -4.36 -13.34
C ALA A 113 -11.64 -3.64 -14.20
N LEU A 114 -12.77 -3.30 -13.57
CA LEU A 114 -13.82 -2.46 -14.14
C LEU A 114 -13.71 -1.05 -13.56
N ARG A 115 -13.93 -0.01 -14.37
CA ARG A 115 -14.03 1.36 -13.86
C ARG A 115 -15.24 1.48 -12.95
N TYR A 116 -15.07 2.16 -11.81
CA TYR A 116 -16.12 2.36 -10.83
C TYR A 116 -16.28 3.84 -10.49
N TYR A 117 -17.44 4.37 -10.84
CA TYR A 117 -17.82 5.74 -10.52
C TYR A 117 -18.56 5.75 -9.17
N CYS A 118 -17.85 6.15 -8.12
CA CYS A 118 -18.32 6.13 -6.73
C CYS A 118 -18.14 7.49 -6.03
N PRO A 119 -18.92 8.50 -6.43
CA PRO A 119 -18.78 9.85 -5.89
C PRO A 119 -19.04 9.91 -4.38
N ASN A 120 -19.91 9.08 -3.81
CA ASN A 120 -20.21 9.15 -2.37
C ASN A 120 -19.06 8.56 -1.55
N ILE A 121 -18.48 7.41 -1.95
CA ILE A 121 -17.30 6.84 -1.28
C ILE A 121 -16.14 7.85 -1.30
N LEU A 122 -15.85 8.42 -2.47
CA LEU A 122 -14.75 9.38 -2.63
C LEU A 122 -15.01 10.68 -1.87
N SER A 123 -16.25 11.18 -1.85
CA SER A 123 -16.61 12.38 -1.09
C SER A 123 -16.51 12.16 0.42
N LYS A 124 -16.99 11.00 0.93
CA LYS A 124 -16.81 10.61 2.34
C LYS A 124 -15.32 10.52 2.69
N TRP A 125 -14.51 9.95 1.78
CA TRP A 125 -13.06 9.92 1.97
C TRP A 125 -12.45 11.32 1.99
N ALA A 126 -12.81 12.21 1.07
CA ALA A 126 -12.24 13.55 0.95
C ALA A 126 -12.65 14.50 2.08
N ALA A 127 -13.86 14.35 2.63
CA ALA A 127 -14.39 15.20 3.68
C ALA A 127 -13.77 14.96 5.08
N ARG A 128 -12.93 13.93 5.25
CA ARG A 128 -12.33 13.64 6.56
C ARG A 128 -11.40 14.78 7.04
N PRO A 129 -11.46 15.13 8.34
CA PRO A 129 -10.48 16.01 8.95
C PRO A 129 -9.10 15.35 8.90
N ARG A 130 -8.08 16.10 8.48
CA ARG A 130 -6.71 15.58 8.30
C ARG A 130 -5.65 16.64 8.43
N HIS A 131 -4.45 16.23 8.84
CA HIS A 131 -3.22 17.01 8.70
C HIS A 131 -2.50 16.76 7.37
N TRP A 132 -2.78 15.61 6.74
CA TRP A 132 -2.17 15.15 5.51
C TRP A 132 -3.09 14.11 4.82
N PRO A 133 -3.06 13.97 3.49
CA PRO A 133 -2.27 14.76 2.55
C PRO A 133 -2.87 16.16 2.30
N PRO A 134 -2.11 17.07 1.67
CA PRO A 134 -2.62 18.40 1.32
C PRO A 134 -3.90 18.36 0.47
N PRO A 135 -4.76 19.39 0.52
CA PRO A 135 -6.03 19.43 -0.21
C PRO A 135 -5.91 19.16 -1.71
N GLU A 136 -4.84 19.64 -2.35
CA GLU A 136 -4.55 19.42 -3.78
C GLU A 136 -4.35 17.93 -4.10
N VAL A 137 -3.67 17.19 -3.22
CA VAL A 137 -3.49 15.74 -3.36
C VAL A 137 -4.82 15.02 -3.13
N VAL A 138 -5.63 15.47 -2.16
CA VAL A 138 -6.97 14.93 -1.93
C VAL A 138 -7.85 15.07 -3.16
N GLN A 139 -7.88 16.27 -3.78
CA GLN A 139 -8.64 16.52 -5.00
C GLN A 139 -8.15 15.68 -6.17
N HIS A 140 -6.82 15.56 -6.33
CA HIS A 140 -6.23 14.72 -7.37
C HIS A 140 -6.63 13.25 -7.17
N VAL A 141 -6.53 12.71 -5.96
CA VAL A 141 -6.97 11.34 -5.64
C VAL A 141 -8.44 11.11 -5.99
N VAL A 142 -9.33 12.06 -5.67
CA VAL A 142 -10.75 11.97 -6.04
C VAL A 142 -10.93 11.93 -7.55
N SER A 143 -10.17 12.74 -8.30
CA SER A 143 -10.26 12.78 -9.77
C SER A 143 -9.79 11.50 -10.47
N LEU A 144 -8.89 10.73 -9.83
CA LEU A 144 -8.36 9.46 -10.36
C LEU A 144 -9.42 8.34 -10.34
N GLY A 145 -10.47 8.48 -9.53
CA GLY A 145 -11.58 7.55 -9.44
C GLY A 145 -11.23 6.21 -8.78
N ALA A 146 -12.11 5.23 -8.98
CA ALA A 146 -11.98 3.90 -8.39
C ALA A 146 -12.15 2.80 -9.44
N PHE A 147 -11.82 1.59 -9.02
CA PHE A 147 -11.96 0.39 -9.82
C PHE A 147 -12.57 -0.74 -8.99
N LEU A 148 -13.12 -1.73 -9.69
CA LEU A 148 -13.60 -2.97 -9.11
C LEU A 148 -12.77 -4.13 -9.63
N THR A 149 -12.26 -4.93 -8.71
CA THR A 149 -11.50 -6.15 -9.00
C THR A 149 -12.35 -7.38 -8.70
N PRO A 150 -12.26 -8.45 -9.51
CA PRO A 150 -13.09 -9.64 -9.34
C PRO A 150 -12.54 -10.54 -8.23
N VAL A 151 -12.69 -10.07 -6.99
CA VAL A 151 -12.33 -10.80 -5.78
C VAL A 151 -13.44 -10.62 -4.78
N GLY A 152 -14.10 -11.71 -4.43
CA GLY A 152 -15.06 -11.72 -3.34
C GLY A 152 -14.42 -11.71 -1.97
N PHE A 153 -15.23 -11.39 -0.97
CA PHE A 153 -14.81 -11.43 0.42
C PHE A 153 -14.65 -12.90 0.86
N LYS A 154 -13.51 -13.21 1.47
CA LYS A 154 -13.18 -14.58 1.89
C LYS A 154 -14.19 -15.05 2.95
N GLY A 155 -14.87 -16.16 2.68
CA GLY A 155 -15.87 -16.74 3.58
C GLY A 155 -17.28 -16.15 3.41
N SER A 156 -17.49 -15.24 2.46
CA SER A 156 -18.82 -14.81 2.05
C SER A 156 -19.55 -15.94 1.31
N GLU A 157 -20.84 -16.12 1.56
CA GLU A 157 -21.72 -17.00 0.76
C GLU A 157 -21.73 -16.58 -0.72
N TYR A 158 -21.61 -15.27 -0.98
CA TYR A 158 -21.63 -14.68 -2.31
C TYR A 158 -20.23 -14.41 -2.88
N GLN A 159 -19.18 -15.03 -2.32
CA GLN A 159 -17.79 -14.76 -2.71
C GLN A 159 -17.54 -14.90 -4.23
N HIS A 160 -18.23 -15.80 -4.93
CA HIS A 160 -18.09 -16.07 -6.35
C HIS A 160 -18.73 -15.01 -7.29
N VAL A 161 -19.46 -14.05 -6.71
CA VAL A 161 -20.12 -12.95 -7.42
C VAL A 161 -19.79 -11.56 -6.87
N GLU A 162 -18.95 -11.49 -5.85
CA GLU A 162 -18.55 -10.25 -5.21
C GLU A 162 -17.33 -9.63 -5.90
N TRP A 163 -17.35 -8.32 -5.97
CA TRP A 163 -16.30 -7.48 -6.52
C TRP A 163 -15.76 -6.57 -5.43
N ARG A 164 -14.44 -6.37 -5.43
CA ARG A 164 -13.76 -5.54 -4.43
C ARG A 164 -13.39 -4.19 -4.99
N VAL A 165 -13.78 -3.14 -4.26
CA VAL A 165 -13.41 -1.77 -4.56
C VAL A 165 -11.91 -1.56 -4.30
N CYS A 166 -11.23 -0.92 -5.24
CA CYS A 166 -9.84 -0.53 -5.11
C CYS A 166 -9.58 0.86 -5.71
N PHE A 167 -8.56 1.53 -5.15
CA PHE A 167 -8.19 2.90 -5.52
C PHE A 167 -6.72 2.96 -5.93
N ASN A 168 -6.22 1.97 -6.68
CA ASN A 168 -4.78 1.79 -6.91
C ASN A 168 -4.07 3.07 -7.36
N ALA A 169 -4.66 3.84 -8.29
CA ALA A 169 -4.09 5.11 -8.74
C ALA A 169 -4.03 6.15 -7.61
N GLY A 170 -5.14 6.35 -6.88
CA GLY A 170 -5.18 7.20 -5.70
C GLY A 170 -4.22 6.76 -4.59
N GLU A 171 -4.11 5.47 -4.34
CA GLU A 171 -3.16 4.93 -3.35
C GLU A 171 -1.70 5.20 -3.73
N ILE A 172 -1.35 5.13 -5.03
CA ILE A 172 -0.01 5.48 -5.51
C ILE A 172 0.25 6.96 -5.27
N GLU A 173 -0.71 7.82 -5.61
CA GLU A 173 -0.63 9.26 -5.41
C GLU A 173 -0.41 9.62 -3.94
N ILE A 174 -1.18 9.01 -3.03
CA ILE A 174 -1.04 9.18 -1.58
C ILE A 174 0.35 8.74 -1.11
N VAL A 175 0.83 7.58 -1.55
CA VAL A 175 2.15 7.06 -1.16
C VAL A 175 3.29 7.93 -1.67
N ASN A 176 3.17 8.48 -2.89
CA ASN A 176 4.17 9.36 -3.48
C ASN A 176 4.32 10.69 -2.72
N ASN A 177 3.31 11.08 -1.95
CA ASN A 177 3.30 12.27 -1.11
C ASN A 177 3.77 12.01 0.33
N LEU A 178 4.25 10.80 0.65
CA LEU A 178 4.91 10.52 1.93
C LEU A 178 6.29 11.16 1.96
N ASN A 179 6.62 11.80 3.08
CA ASN A 179 7.95 12.34 3.29
C ASN A 179 8.98 11.23 3.62
N LYS A 180 10.26 11.61 3.62
CA LYS A 180 11.38 10.69 3.85
C LYS A 180 11.27 9.93 5.18
N THR A 181 10.84 10.59 6.25
CA THR A 181 10.69 9.99 7.58
C THR A 181 9.61 8.91 7.59
N GLN A 182 8.47 9.17 6.97
CA GLN A 182 7.36 8.22 6.84
C GLN A 182 7.73 7.01 5.96
N ILE A 183 8.48 7.23 4.87
CA ILE A 183 9.01 6.15 4.03
C ILE A 183 9.99 5.28 4.83
N ASN A 184 10.89 5.89 5.61
CA ASN A 184 11.81 5.15 6.46
C ASN A 184 11.08 4.36 7.54
N LEU A 185 10.03 4.93 8.14
CA LEU A 185 9.16 4.23 9.07
C LEU A 185 8.54 2.98 8.43
N TYR A 186 8.00 3.11 7.22
CA TYR A 186 7.46 1.97 6.46
C TYR A 186 8.50 0.86 6.26
N VAL A 187 9.74 1.24 5.92
CA VAL A 187 10.85 0.29 5.74
C VAL A 187 11.16 -0.44 7.05
N LEU A 188 11.24 0.27 8.18
CA LEU A 188 11.49 -0.33 9.49
C LEU A 188 10.38 -1.32 9.88
N LEU A 189 9.11 -0.92 9.73
CA LEU A 189 7.98 -1.84 10.00
C LEU A 189 8.01 -3.07 9.07
N LYS A 190 8.43 -2.91 7.81
CA LYS A 190 8.62 -4.05 6.90
C LYS A 190 9.74 -4.98 7.35
N MET A 191 10.82 -4.46 7.92
CA MET A 191 11.89 -5.28 8.51
C MET A 191 11.34 -6.09 9.68
N VAL A 192 10.59 -5.47 10.60
CA VAL A 192 9.94 -6.20 11.70
C VAL A 192 9.01 -7.28 11.17
N LYS A 193 8.16 -6.96 10.21
CA LYS A 193 7.25 -7.94 9.60
C LYS A 193 7.98 -9.11 8.97
N ASN A 194 9.03 -8.88 8.19
CA ASN A 194 9.74 -9.96 7.48
C ASN A 194 10.70 -10.73 8.39
N ASP A 195 11.44 -10.03 9.25
CA ASP A 195 12.60 -10.59 9.93
C ASP A 195 12.28 -11.03 11.37
N VAL A 196 11.22 -10.49 11.97
CA VAL A 196 10.79 -10.80 13.35
C VAL A 196 9.48 -11.59 13.35
N LEU A 197 8.43 -11.05 12.73
CA LEU A 197 7.12 -11.72 12.72
C LEU A 197 7.08 -12.89 11.73
N ASN A 198 7.79 -12.75 10.61
CA ASN A 198 7.94 -13.73 9.54
C ASN A 198 6.63 -14.48 9.21
N PRO A 199 5.57 -13.77 8.76
CA PRO A 199 4.28 -14.35 8.47
C PRO A 199 4.40 -15.44 7.39
N ARG A 200 3.79 -16.60 7.63
CA ARG A 200 3.81 -17.73 6.70
C ARG A 200 2.83 -17.56 5.54
N LYS A 201 1.78 -16.75 5.72
CA LYS A 201 0.78 -16.42 4.69
C LYS A 201 0.68 -14.89 4.57
N LYS A 202 -0.52 -14.38 4.26
CA LYS A 202 -0.82 -12.95 4.12
C LYS A 202 -1.47 -12.37 5.40
N GLU A 203 -1.18 -12.92 6.57
CA GLU A 203 -1.83 -12.53 7.84
C GLU A 203 -1.55 -11.05 8.16
N VAL A 204 -0.30 -10.63 8.05
CA VAL A 204 0.12 -9.23 8.05
C VAL A 204 0.90 -8.98 6.78
N SER A 205 0.38 -8.11 5.93
CA SER A 205 0.95 -7.83 4.61
C SER A 205 1.66 -6.48 4.56
N SER A 206 2.46 -6.27 3.50
CA SER A 206 3.01 -4.94 3.19
C SER A 206 1.91 -3.88 3.00
N TYR A 207 0.70 -4.32 2.64
CA TYR A 207 -0.48 -3.46 2.50
C TYR A 207 -1.08 -3.07 3.86
N THR A 208 -1.09 -3.98 4.84
CA THR A 208 -1.45 -3.72 6.23
C THR A 208 -0.55 -2.62 6.80
N LEU A 209 0.76 -2.79 6.69
CA LEU A 209 1.74 -1.80 7.17
C LEU A 209 1.59 -0.45 6.46
N LYS A 210 1.36 -0.47 5.14
CA LYS A 210 1.12 0.76 4.37
C LYS A 210 -0.03 1.56 5.00
N ASN A 211 -1.15 0.93 5.30
CA ASN A 211 -2.31 1.60 5.91
C ASN A 211 -2.01 2.17 7.29
N ILE A 212 -1.21 1.49 8.12
CA ILE A 212 -0.74 2.03 9.41
C ILE A 212 0.00 3.37 9.20
N ILE A 213 0.93 3.41 8.23
CA ILE A 213 1.69 4.65 7.93
C ILE A 213 0.76 5.76 7.46
N LEU A 214 -0.22 5.46 6.60
CA LEU A 214 -1.16 6.45 6.09
C LEU A 214 -2.02 7.04 7.22
N TRP A 215 -2.50 6.22 8.15
CA TRP A 215 -3.24 6.69 9.31
C TRP A 215 -2.38 7.52 10.27
N ILE A 216 -1.14 7.10 10.52
CA ILE A 216 -0.19 7.88 11.33
C ILE A 216 0.08 9.25 10.67
N ALA A 217 0.28 9.28 9.35
CA ALA A 217 0.53 10.51 8.61
C ALA A 217 -0.70 11.45 8.61
N GLU A 218 -1.91 10.92 8.42
CA GLU A 218 -3.16 11.71 8.41
C GLU A 218 -3.44 12.36 9.77
N ASN A 219 -3.16 11.65 10.86
CA ASN A 219 -3.50 12.05 12.23
C ASN A 219 -2.46 12.96 12.91
N ASN A 220 -1.36 13.29 12.23
CA ASN A 220 -0.27 14.06 12.85
C ASN A 220 0.25 15.17 11.95
N PRO A 221 0.61 16.35 12.51
CA PRO A 221 1.23 17.42 11.74
C PRO A 221 2.51 16.97 11.02
N GLN A 222 2.67 17.40 9.77
CA GLN A 222 3.83 17.00 8.96
C GLN A 222 5.17 17.50 9.53
N SER A 223 5.15 18.58 10.31
CA SER A 223 6.33 19.13 11.00
C SER A 223 6.97 18.15 11.99
N LEU A 224 6.20 17.17 12.51
CA LEU A 224 6.70 16.19 13.48
C LEU A 224 7.49 15.05 12.80
N PHE A 225 7.48 14.94 11.48
CA PHE A 225 8.11 13.84 10.73
C PHE A 225 9.50 14.23 10.19
N HIS A 226 10.50 14.25 11.08
CA HIS A 226 11.89 14.55 10.73
C HIS A 226 12.83 13.41 11.13
N GLU A 227 14.08 13.44 10.65
CA GLU A 227 15.03 12.33 10.85
C GLU A 227 15.23 11.96 12.33
N ARG A 228 15.23 12.95 13.23
CA ARG A 228 15.37 12.73 14.68
C ARG A 228 14.16 12.06 15.35
N SER A 229 12.96 12.18 14.78
CA SER A 229 11.73 11.57 15.34
C SER A 229 11.42 10.20 14.76
N LEU A 230 12.23 9.69 13.82
CA LEU A 230 12.02 8.40 13.15
C LEU A 230 11.81 7.25 14.14
N LEU A 231 12.59 7.20 15.22
CA LEU A 231 12.51 6.10 16.19
C LEU A 231 11.28 6.20 17.09
N TYR A 232 10.86 7.43 17.43
CA TYR A 232 9.58 7.66 18.10
C TYR A 232 8.44 7.13 17.22
N TRP A 233 8.41 7.54 15.95
CA TRP A 233 7.40 7.07 15.00
C TRP A 233 7.46 5.56 14.75
N PHE A 234 8.65 4.96 14.85
CA PHE A 234 8.82 3.51 14.76
C PHE A 234 8.12 2.78 15.91
N LEU A 235 8.27 3.26 17.15
CA LEU A 235 7.55 2.72 18.30
C LEU A 235 6.04 2.94 18.18
N GLU A 236 5.60 4.11 17.70
CA GLU A 236 4.17 4.37 17.43
C GLU A 236 3.62 3.44 16.34
N GLY A 237 4.40 3.19 15.28
CA GLY A 237 4.04 2.23 14.23
C GLY A 237 3.93 0.80 14.75
N LEU A 238 4.82 0.39 15.66
CA LEU A 238 4.73 -0.90 16.36
C LEU A 238 3.49 -0.97 17.26
N ASN A 239 3.21 0.10 18.00
CA ASN A 239 2.03 0.17 18.85
C ASN A 239 0.73 0.12 18.02
N ALA A 240 0.65 0.84 16.91
CA ALA A 240 -0.48 0.77 15.99
C ALA A 240 -0.68 -0.65 15.42
N LEU A 241 0.40 -1.34 15.06
CA LEU A 241 0.34 -2.73 14.63
C LEU A 241 -0.14 -3.65 15.77
N ARG A 242 0.35 -3.45 17.00
CA ARG A 242 -0.10 -4.19 18.18
C ARG A 242 -1.59 -3.99 18.43
N VAL A 243 -2.08 -2.75 18.40
CA VAL A 243 -3.50 -2.43 18.58
C VAL A 243 -4.33 -3.12 17.51
N ALA A 244 -3.89 -3.09 16.25
CA ALA A 244 -4.59 -3.78 15.16
C ALA A 244 -4.63 -5.30 15.36
N LEU A 245 -3.56 -5.89 15.90
CA LEU A 245 -3.53 -7.30 16.25
C LEU A 245 -4.46 -7.62 17.43
N VAL A 246 -4.44 -6.83 18.51
CA VAL A 246 -5.27 -7.04 19.71
C VAL A 246 -6.76 -6.94 19.37
N THR A 247 -7.14 -5.87 18.70
CA THR A 247 -8.54 -5.58 18.34
C THR A 247 -9.03 -6.41 17.15
N ARG A 248 -8.11 -7.02 16.39
CA ARG A 248 -8.37 -7.58 15.05
C ARG A 248 -9.02 -6.57 14.12
N GLU A 249 -8.67 -5.29 14.26
CA GLU A 249 -9.20 -4.20 13.46
C GLU A 249 -8.09 -3.32 12.89
N LEU A 250 -8.10 -3.13 11.57
CA LEU A 250 -7.34 -2.07 10.92
C LEU A 250 -8.21 -1.49 9.79
N PRO A 251 -8.78 -0.29 9.97
CA PRO A 251 -9.53 0.38 8.93
C PRO A 251 -8.71 0.55 7.66
N TYR A 252 -9.29 0.22 6.51
CA TYR A 252 -8.69 0.55 5.22
C TYR A 252 -8.71 2.07 5.02
N TYR A 253 -7.57 2.65 4.67
CA TYR A 253 -7.40 4.10 4.55
C TYR A 253 -8.38 4.77 3.57
N MET A 254 -8.74 4.11 2.46
CA MET A 254 -9.70 4.67 1.50
C MET A 254 -11.16 4.42 1.90
N ILE A 255 -11.45 3.32 2.59
CA ILE A 255 -12.80 2.96 3.05
C ILE A 255 -12.68 2.47 4.51
N PRO A 256 -12.81 3.36 5.52
CA PRO A 256 -12.57 3.01 6.92
C PRO A 256 -13.45 1.85 7.42
N ASP A 257 -14.68 1.74 6.89
CA ASP A 257 -15.62 0.67 7.23
C ASP A 257 -15.09 -0.73 6.84
N ARG A 258 -14.10 -0.81 5.94
CA ARG A 258 -13.47 -2.07 5.52
C ARG A 258 -12.29 -2.40 6.44
N ASN A 259 -12.45 -3.42 7.27
CA ASN A 259 -11.39 -3.95 8.13
C ASN A 259 -10.40 -4.84 7.36
N LEU A 260 -9.11 -4.48 7.38
CA LEU A 260 -8.03 -5.24 6.74
C LEU A 260 -7.59 -6.49 7.52
N MET A 261 -7.87 -6.55 8.82
CA MET A 261 -7.52 -7.71 9.66
C MET A 261 -8.55 -8.83 9.58
N ALA A 262 -9.79 -8.54 9.16
CA ALA A 262 -10.89 -9.51 9.09
C ALA A 262 -10.59 -10.72 8.18
N ALA A 263 -9.89 -10.50 7.06
CA ALA A 263 -9.57 -11.54 6.08
C ALA A 263 -8.16 -12.15 6.26
N SER A 264 -7.46 -11.82 7.35
CA SER A 264 -6.05 -12.19 7.56
C SER A 264 -5.84 -13.70 7.71
N GLY A 265 -6.84 -14.43 8.23
CA GLY A 265 -6.70 -15.85 8.57
C GLY A 265 -5.66 -16.10 9.66
N LEU A 266 -5.38 -15.10 10.50
CA LEU A 266 -4.41 -15.17 11.58
C LEU A 266 -4.91 -16.10 12.70
N GLU A 267 -4.14 -17.16 12.95
CA GLU A 267 -4.40 -18.12 14.03
C GLU A 267 -4.16 -17.48 15.41
N GLU A 268 -4.94 -17.89 16.41
CA GLU A 268 -4.89 -17.28 17.75
C GLU A 268 -3.53 -17.39 18.44
N GLU A 269 -2.86 -18.53 18.33
CA GLU A 269 -1.55 -18.76 18.94
C GLU A 269 -0.49 -17.83 18.32
N GLN A 270 -0.49 -17.73 16.99
CA GLN A 270 0.41 -16.84 16.26
C GLN A 270 0.14 -15.38 16.59
N GLN A 271 -1.14 -15.00 16.71
CA GLN A 271 -1.56 -13.66 17.12
C GLN A 271 -1.02 -13.30 18.51
N ARG A 272 -1.21 -14.17 19.51
CA ARG A 272 -0.72 -13.96 20.88
C ARG A 272 0.80 -13.82 20.91
N THR A 273 1.50 -14.69 20.17
CA THR A 273 2.96 -14.64 20.05
C THR A 273 3.43 -13.30 19.50
N TRP A 274 2.85 -12.83 18.38
CA TRP A 274 3.22 -11.53 17.80
C TRP A 274 2.87 -10.35 18.70
N ILE A 275 1.75 -10.40 19.40
CA ILE A 275 1.39 -9.36 20.39
C ILE A 275 2.44 -9.28 21.50
N SER A 276 2.89 -10.44 22.03
CA SER A 276 3.96 -10.48 23.06
C SER A 276 5.25 -9.91 22.50
N THR A 277 5.71 -10.41 21.35
CA THR A 277 6.95 -9.96 20.72
C THR A 277 6.94 -8.45 20.46
N ILE A 278 5.86 -7.90 19.89
CA ILE A 278 5.77 -6.45 19.63
C ILE A 278 5.74 -5.67 20.95
N THR A 279 5.08 -6.19 21.99
CA THR A 279 5.04 -5.55 23.32
C THR A 279 6.44 -5.48 23.94
N GLU A 280 7.21 -6.58 23.87
CA GLU A 280 8.60 -6.61 24.32
C GLU A 280 9.47 -5.61 23.54
N MET A 281 9.30 -5.54 22.22
CA MET A 281 10.00 -4.56 21.38
C MET A 281 9.68 -3.11 21.76
N ILE A 282 8.41 -2.80 22.06
CA ILE A 282 8.00 -1.47 22.51
C ILE A 282 8.61 -1.15 23.88
N ASN A 283 8.59 -2.10 24.81
CA ASN A 283 9.14 -1.93 26.17
C ASN A 283 10.66 -1.74 26.18
N GLU A 284 11.38 -2.38 25.25
CA GLU A 284 12.82 -2.14 25.05
C GLU A 284 13.11 -0.75 24.48
N GLY A 285 12.11 -0.12 23.85
CA GLY A 285 12.21 1.22 23.32
C GLY A 285 13.13 1.29 22.09
N PRO A 286 13.68 2.47 21.80
CA PRO A 286 14.39 2.73 20.54
C PRO A 286 15.58 1.80 20.23
N ARG A 287 16.21 1.22 21.26
CA ARG A 287 17.33 0.26 21.14
C ARG A 287 16.97 -1.01 20.36
N VAL A 288 15.69 -1.38 20.33
CA VAL A 288 15.21 -2.59 19.65
C VAL A 288 15.60 -2.63 18.16
N ILE A 289 15.81 -1.45 17.55
CA ILE A 289 16.26 -1.34 16.15
C ILE A 289 17.58 -2.07 15.89
N LEU A 290 18.46 -2.15 16.89
CA LEU A 290 19.75 -2.84 16.80
C LEU A 290 19.62 -4.36 16.75
N ARG A 291 18.47 -4.91 17.18
CA ARG A 291 18.18 -6.35 17.09
C ARG A 291 17.71 -6.77 15.71
N LEU A 292 17.27 -5.83 14.86
CA LEU A 292 16.77 -6.16 13.54
C LEU A 292 17.90 -6.81 12.71
N PRO A 293 17.72 -8.06 12.24
CA PRO A 293 18.81 -8.82 11.61
C PRO A 293 19.52 -8.08 10.49
N LYS A 294 18.77 -7.40 9.62
CA LYS A 294 19.35 -6.61 8.50
C LYS A 294 20.17 -5.41 8.95
N ILE A 295 19.77 -4.76 10.04
CA ILE A 295 20.53 -3.63 10.60
C ILE A 295 21.78 -4.14 11.28
N ARG A 296 21.66 -5.20 12.09
CA ARG A 296 22.81 -5.85 12.74
C ARG A 296 23.84 -6.34 11.72
N GLN A 297 23.40 -7.01 10.65
CA GLN A 297 24.26 -7.46 9.56
C GLN A 297 24.94 -6.28 8.84
N GLY A 298 24.20 -5.21 8.56
CA GLY A 298 24.77 -4.00 7.95
C GLY A 298 25.85 -3.34 8.82
N ILE A 299 25.66 -3.31 10.15
CA ILE A 299 26.64 -2.80 11.10
C ILE A 299 27.90 -3.67 11.11
N VAL A 300 27.74 -5.00 11.18
CA VAL A 300 28.86 -5.96 11.22
C VAL A 300 29.65 -5.99 9.90
N ALA A 301 28.96 -5.89 8.76
CA ALA A 301 29.59 -5.95 7.44
C ALA A 301 30.38 -4.68 7.09
N HIS A 302 29.99 -3.52 7.63
CA HIS A 302 30.56 -2.23 7.24
C HIS A 302 30.80 -1.26 8.43
N PRO A 303 31.57 -1.65 9.46
CA PRO A 303 31.83 -0.81 10.63
C PRO A 303 32.51 0.53 10.27
N ASP A 304 33.44 0.54 9.30
CA ASP A 304 34.22 1.72 8.92
C ASP A 304 33.48 2.70 7.99
N LYS A 305 32.58 2.20 7.13
CA LYS A 305 31.71 3.08 6.33
C LYS A 305 30.72 3.81 7.23
N LEU A 306 30.28 3.16 8.30
CA LEU A 306 29.48 3.75 9.38
C LEU A 306 30.21 4.89 10.09
N PHE A 307 31.51 4.70 10.40
CA PHE A 307 32.37 5.70 11.01
C PHE A 307 32.72 6.86 10.05
N ARG A 308 32.90 6.61 8.75
CA ARG A 308 33.06 7.69 7.74
C ARG A 308 31.77 8.46 7.48
N LEU A 309 30.62 7.81 7.58
CA LEU A 309 29.32 8.47 7.54
C LEU A 309 29.06 9.34 8.79
N TYR A 310 29.61 8.90 9.91
CA TYR A 310 29.64 9.59 11.22
C TYR A 310 30.40 10.91 11.14
N CYS A 311 31.55 10.93 10.46
CA CYS A 311 32.40 12.13 10.30
C CYS A 311 32.11 12.94 9.01
N GLY A 312 31.45 12.36 8.01
CA GLY A 312 31.31 12.92 6.65
C GLY A 312 30.21 13.97 6.46
N THR A 313 29.34 14.17 7.46
CA THR A 313 28.21 15.12 7.35
C THR A 313 28.61 16.59 7.31
N LYS A 314 29.90 16.93 7.48
CA LYS A 314 30.42 18.29 7.26
C LYS A 314 31.03 18.51 5.86
N ILE A 315 31.45 17.47 5.14
CA ILE A 315 32.25 17.61 3.90
C ILE A 315 31.46 17.24 2.63
N GLU A 316 30.48 16.33 2.68
CA GLU A 316 29.72 15.96 1.47
C GLU A 316 28.70 17.02 1.02
N LEU A 317 28.17 17.84 1.93
CA LEU A 317 27.24 18.93 1.59
C LEU A 317 27.95 20.07 0.84
N GLU A 318 29.19 20.42 1.20
CA GLU A 318 29.97 21.43 0.47
C GLU A 318 30.39 20.95 -0.93
N MET A 319 30.73 19.67 -1.11
CA MET A 319 31.04 19.12 -2.43
C MET A 319 29.81 18.96 -3.34
N LEU A 320 28.62 18.70 -2.78
CA LEU A 320 27.37 18.61 -3.54
C LEU A 320 26.84 19.99 -3.98
N ILE A 321 27.09 21.05 -3.20
CA ILE A 321 26.80 22.44 -3.58
C ILE A 321 27.76 22.88 -4.72
N LEU A 322 29.05 22.53 -4.64
CA LEU A 322 30.04 22.89 -5.67
C LEU A 322 29.90 22.10 -6.98
N LYS A 323 29.37 20.86 -6.96
CA LYS A 323 29.11 20.09 -8.19
C LYS A 323 27.81 20.49 -8.90
N ARG A 324 26.84 21.09 -8.20
CA ARG A 324 25.55 21.47 -8.79
C ARG A 324 25.57 22.81 -9.52
N VAL A 325 26.54 23.69 -9.22
CA VAL A 325 26.75 24.96 -9.94
C VAL A 325 27.47 24.79 -11.29
N LYS A 326 27.97 23.59 -11.62
CA LYS A 326 28.73 23.33 -12.86
C LYS A 326 27.98 22.53 -13.94
N ARG A 327 26.68 22.24 -13.77
CA ARG A 327 25.87 21.50 -14.76
C ARG A 327 24.65 22.28 -15.27
N GLU A 328 24.72 23.60 -15.23
CA GLU A 328 23.96 24.44 -16.17
C GLU A 328 24.92 24.80 -17.31
N GLY A 329 24.79 24.10 -18.45
CA GLY A 329 25.59 24.36 -19.64
C GLY A 329 25.54 23.22 -20.67
N CYS A 330 24.78 23.47 -21.74
CA CYS A 330 24.80 22.81 -23.06
C CYS A 330 24.29 21.36 -23.23
N CYS A 331 23.13 21.28 -23.90
CA CYS A 331 22.79 20.59 -25.15
C CYS A 331 23.23 19.14 -25.49
N THR A 332 22.26 18.50 -26.19
CA THR A 332 22.27 17.38 -27.16
C THR A 332 22.24 15.92 -26.69
N ASP A 333 21.49 15.16 -27.49
CA ASP A 333 21.04 13.76 -27.41
C ASP A 333 22.12 12.73 -27.10
N GLU A 334 21.72 11.65 -26.41
CA GLU A 334 21.79 10.25 -26.87
C GLU A 334 21.60 9.26 -25.69
N ASN A 335 21.04 8.10 -26.04
CA ASN A 335 20.73 6.93 -25.23
C ASN A 335 21.52 6.74 -23.93
N PHE A 336 20.80 6.63 -22.81
CA PHE A 336 21.34 6.11 -21.56
C PHE A 336 20.43 5.01 -21.00
N VAL A 337 20.86 3.76 -21.17
CA VAL A 337 20.31 2.62 -20.43
C VAL A 337 20.87 2.72 -19.01
N VAL A 338 20.01 3.00 -18.03
CA VAL A 338 20.37 2.90 -16.62
C VAL A 338 20.04 1.49 -16.15
N ASP A 339 21.06 0.76 -15.70
CA ASP A 339 20.92 -0.49 -14.98
C ASP A 339 20.17 -0.26 -13.66
N GLU A 340 18.98 -0.86 -13.52
CA GLU A 340 18.07 -0.69 -12.37
C GLU A 340 18.63 -1.26 -11.05
N SER A 341 19.74 -2.01 -11.10
CA SER A 341 20.37 -2.63 -9.93
C SER A 341 21.19 -1.64 -9.06
N ASP A 342 21.76 -0.59 -9.64
CA ASP A 342 22.58 0.40 -8.91
C ASP A 342 21.74 1.50 -8.23
N VAL A 343 20.58 1.85 -8.81
CA VAL A 343 19.66 2.86 -8.24
C VAL A 343 18.99 2.34 -6.96
N THR A 344 18.76 1.02 -6.87
CA THR A 344 18.20 0.38 -5.68
C THR A 344 19.22 0.27 -4.56
N LEU A 345 20.49 -0.01 -4.85
CA LEU A 345 21.55 -0.08 -3.83
C LEU A 345 21.83 1.30 -3.21
N LEU A 346 21.97 2.35 -4.01
CA LEU A 346 22.16 3.73 -3.54
C LEU A 346 20.95 4.26 -2.73
N ALA A 347 19.73 3.86 -3.11
CA ALA A 347 18.52 4.20 -2.35
C ALA A 347 18.46 3.45 -1.01
N ILE A 348 18.89 2.18 -0.99
CA ILE A 348 19.02 1.36 0.23
C ILE A 348 20.11 1.93 1.13
N GLU A 349 21.28 2.27 0.59
CA GLU A 349 22.37 2.91 1.32
C GLU A 349 21.90 4.23 1.94
N ARG A 350 21.29 5.14 1.18
CA ARG A 350 20.75 6.41 1.73
C ARG A 350 19.70 6.22 2.84
N ARG A 351 18.91 5.14 2.77
CA ARG A 351 17.92 4.78 3.81
C ARG A 351 18.59 4.22 5.06
N ILE A 352 19.58 3.34 4.89
CA ILE A 352 20.45 2.84 5.98
C ILE A 352 21.16 4.02 6.65
N GLN A 353 21.72 4.95 5.88
CA GLN A 353 22.38 6.15 6.38
C GLN A 353 21.48 7.00 7.28
N THR A 354 20.20 7.16 6.93
CA THR A 354 19.24 7.93 7.73
C THR A 354 18.86 7.21 9.03
N ILE A 355 18.68 5.88 8.96
CA ILE A 355 18.44 5.03 10.13
C ILE A 355 19.65 5.06 11.08
N MET A 356 20.87 4.99 10.53
CA MET A 356 22.10 5.01 11.32
C MET A 356 22.38 6.37 11.97
N LYS A 357 21.98 7.49 11.35
CA LYS A 357 21.99 8.81 12.01
C LYS A 357 21.07 8.86 13.23
N ALA A 358 19.88 8.27 13.15
CA ALA A 358 18.96 8.18 14.28
C ALA A 358 19.51 7.28 15.40
N VAL A 359 20.16 6.16 15.04
CA VAL A 359 20.87 5.29 15.99
C VAL A 359 22.04 6.03 16.67
N HIS A 360 22.76 6.88 15.95
CA HIS A 360 23.83 7.68 16.53
C HIS A 360 23.32 8.72 17.53
N ILE A 361 22.20 9.40 17.25
CA ILE A 361 21.56 10.32 18.21
C ILE A 361 21.23 9.59 19.52
N MET A 362 20.72 8.37 19.46
CA MET A 362 20.52 7.56 20.68
C MET A 362 21.83 7.30 21.43
N MET A 363 22.88 6.85 20.73
CA MET A 363 24.17 6.55 21.36
C MET A 363 24.83 7.81 21.96
N ALA A 364 24.63 8.97 21.35
CA ALA A 364 25.10 10.26 21.86
C ALA A 364 24.33 10.72 23.10
N LEU A 365 23.02 10.45 23.17
CA LEU A 365 22.19 10.75 24.34
C LEU A 365 22.47 9.78 25.51
N GLU A 366 22.75 8.50 25.23
CA GLU A 366 23.07 7.48 26.24
C GLU A 366 24.45 7.63 26.88
N GLY A 367 25.36 8.41 26.28
CA GLY A 367 26.63 8.81 26.91
C GLY A 367 26.45 9.71 28.15
N SER A 368 25.23 10.22 28.37
CA SER A 368 24.85 11.01 29.54
C SER A 368 23.96 10.14 30.42
N ARG A 369 24.54 9.48 31.42
CA ARG A 369 23.77 8.67 32.38
C ARG A 369 22.79 9.60 33.13
N ASP A 370 21.55 9.13 33.26
CA ASP A 370 20.37 9.81 33.83
C ASP A 370 19.73 10.90 32.96
N ILE A 371 18.96 10.47 31.96
CA ILE A 371 18.05 11.35 31.23
C ILE A 371 16.60 10.88 31.41
N ASN A 372 15.81 11.69 32.11
CA ASN A 372 14.37 11.58 32.17
C ASN A 372 13.76 11.95 30.81
N ILE A 373 12.99 11.03 30.19
CA ILE A 373 12.40 11.20 28.86
C ILE A 373 11.47 12.43 28.79
N GLN A 374 10.82 12.83 29.89
CA GLN A 374 10.04 14.07 29.93
C GLN A 374 10.91 15.34 29.81
N ASP A 375 12.15 15.30 30.30
CA ASP A 375 13.07 16.44 30.29
C ASP A 375 13.70 16.66 28.89
N VAL A 376 13.87 15.58 28.12
CA VAL A 376 14.28 15.64 26.70
C VAL A 376 13.17 16.23 25.84
N PHE A 377 11.91 15.86 26.10
CA PHE A 377 10.76 16.43 25.41
C PHE A 377 10.59 17.93 25.68
N HIS A 378 10.84 18.39 26.92
CA HIS A 378 10.75 19.82 27.26
C HIS A 378 11.86 20.65 26.59
N ARG A 379 13.06 20.08 26.41
CA ARG A 379 14.21 20.75 25.76
C ARG A 379 14.19 20.70 24.23
N LEU A 380 13.37 19.86 23.61
CA LEU A 380 13.20 19.78 22.14
C LEU A 380 12.02 20.61 21.62
N MET A 381 11.17 21.11 22.52
CA MET A 381 9.99 21.94 22.21
C MET A 381 10.20 23.44 22.48
N MET A 382 11.40 23.84 22.91
CA MET A 382 11.96 25.21 22.78
C MET A 382 13.00 25.20 21.67
#